data_AF-A0A1G2HQA6-F1
#
_entry.id   AF-A0A1G2HQA6-F1
#
_cell.length_a   1.000
_cell.length_b   1.000
_cell.length_c   1.000
_cell.angle_alpha   90.00
_cell.angle_beta   90.00
_cell.angle_gamma   90.00
#
_symmetry.space_group_name_H-M   'P 1'
#
loop_
_entity.id
_entity.type
_entity.pdbx_description
1 polymer ?
#
loop_
_entity_poly.entity_id
_entity_poly.type
_entity_poly.pdbx_seq_one_letter_code
_entity_poly.pdbx_strand_id
1 'polypeptide(L)'
;MKKDNKTIGVTIRFFTNDLPEKVGSKKDQIPFWTCGNVHLEANQTKGIKTQDEMFSYFEDIPRAVKVVLSKSNLVAVEDVAYSMRAEKRRNK
;
A
#
# COMPACT_ATOMS: atom_id res chain seq x y z
N MET A 1 3.51 -17.81 4.01
CA MET A 1 4.70 -17.25 4.68
C MET A 1 4.39 -17.06 6.16
N LYS A 2 5.28 -17.50 7.08
CA LYS A 2 5.18 -17.07 8.49
C LYS A 2 5.39 -15.56 8.52
N LYS A 3 4.41 -14.79 8.98
CA LYS A 3 4.54 -13.34 9.17
C LYS A 3 5.63 -13.09 10.20
N ASP A 4 6.70 -12.45 9.77
CA ASP A 4 7.68 -11.89 10.70
C ASP A 4 7.06 -10.63 11.32
N ASN A 5 7.25 -10.41 12.62
CA ASN A 5 6.64 -9.33 13.40
C ASN A 5 7.15 -7.93 13.02
N LYS A 6 7.82 -7.83 11.87
CA LYS A 6 8.55 -6.68 11.34
C LYS A 6 8.02 -6.20 9.99
N THR A 7 7.13 -6.96 9.36
CA THR A 7 6.62 -6.61 8.03
C THR A 7 5.17 -6.12 8.11
N ILE A 8 4.85 -5.17 7.23
CA ILE A 8 3.48 -4.79 6.90
C ILE A 8 3.18 -5.34 5.51
N GLY A 9 1.95 -5.80 5.29
CA GLY A 9 1.48 -6.22 3.97
C GLY A 9 0.67 -5.10 3.32
N VAL A 10 0.96 -4.77 2.07
CA VAL A 10 0.08 -3.93 1.25
C VAL A 10 -0.51 -4.81 0.16
N THR A 11 -1.83 -4.94 0.17
CA THR A 11 -2.58 -5.77 -0.78
C THR A 11 -3.45 -4.86 -1.63
N ILE A 12 -3.26 -4.90 -2.95
CA ILE A 12 -4.12 -4.22 -3.91
C ILE A 12 -5.15 -5.25 -4.39
N ARG A 13 -6.43 -4.98 -4.17
CA ARG A 13 -7.52 -5.81 -4.70
C ARG A 13 -8.23 -5.02 -5.77
N PHE A 14 -8.59 -5.70 -6.85
CA PHE A 14 -9.42 -5.16 -7.91
C PHE A 14 -10.83 -5.68 -7.72
N PHE A 15 -11.81 -4.80 -7.87
CA PHE A 15 -13.20 -5.24 -7.84
C PHE A 15 -13.61 -5.75 -9.21
N THR A 16 -14.18 -6.94 -9.22
CA THR A 16 -14.88 -7.47 -10.39
C THR A 16 -16.30 -7.78 -9.94
N ASN A 17 -17.30 -7.13 -10.56
CA ASN A 17 -18.62 -7.77 -10.63
C ASN A 17 -18.49 -9.01 -11.55
N ASP A 18 -19.51 -9.87 -11.61
CA ASP A 18 -19.59 -10.90 -12.65
C ASP A 18 -19.22 -10.26 -13.99
N LEU A 19 -18.09 -10.69 -14.56
CA LEU A 19 -17.54 -10.08 -15.75
C LEU A 19 -18.59 -10.22 -16.86
N PRO A 20 -19.02 -9.13 -17.53
CA PRO A 20 -19.82 -9.29 -18.73
C PRO A 20 -19.00 -10.11 -19.74
N GLU A 21 -19.63 -11.06 -20.45
CA GLU A 21 -18.97 -11.93 -21.46
C GLU A 21 -18.21 -11.13 -22.53
N LYS A 22 -18.54 -9.84 -22.70
CA LYS A 22 -17.79 -8.87 -23.51
C LYS A 22 -17.49 -7.62 -22.72
N VAL A 23 -16.21 -7.25 -22.68
CA VAL A 23 -15.74 -5.94 -22.24
C VAL A 23 -16.17 -4.91 -23.30
N GLY A 24 -16.75 -3.80 -22.84
CA GLY A 24 -17.47 -2.82 -23.64
C GLY A 24 -16.75 -2.19 -24.84
N SER A 25 -17.48 -1.34 -25.56
CA SER A 25 -16.99 -0.65 -26.75
C SER A 25 -16.03 0.49 -26.38
N LYS A 26 -15.26 1.04 -27.34
CA LYS A 26 -14.34 2.18 -27.16
C LYS A 26 -14.92 3.42 -26.44
N LYS A 27 -16.25 3.49 -26.25
CA LYS A 27 -16.97 4.56 -25.55
C LYS A 27 -17.20 4.31 -24.06
N ASP A 28 -16.97 3.09 -23.58
CA ASP A 28 -17.05 2.73 -22.15
C ASP A 28 -15.71 3.08 -21.50
N GLN A 29 -15.53 4.37 -21.18
CA GLN A 29 -14.22 4.98 -20.93
C GLN A 29 -13.52 4.56 -19.62
N ILE A 30 -14.11 3.70 -18.79
CA ILE A 30 -13.44 3.18 -17.60
C ILE A 30 -13.72 1.68 -17.52
N PRO A 31 -12.75 0.84 -17.89
CA PRO A 31 -12.89 -0.58 -17.67
C PRO A 31 -13.07 -0.85 -16.17
N PHE A 32 -14.13 -1.52 -15.74
CA PHE A 32 -14.42 -1.71 -14.31
C PHE A 32 -13.31 -2.42 -13.51
N TRP A 33 -12.35 -3.08 -14.18
CA TRP A 33 -11.14 -3.63 -13.56
C TRP A 33 -10.08 -2.56 -13.19
N THR A 34 -10.33 -1.28 -13.45
CA THR A 34 -9.46 -0.18 -13.02
C THR A 34 -9.74 0.28 -11.60
N CYS A 35 -10.85 -0.16 -10.98
CA CYS A 35 -11.22 0.23 -9.62
C CYS A 35 -10.94 -0.90 -8.61
N GLY A 36 -10.72 -0.51 -7.36
CA GLY A 36 -10.35 -1.45 -6.32
C GLY A 36 -10.00 -0.79 -5.01
N ASN A 37 -9.37 -1.55 -4.11
CA ASN A 37 -8.90 -1.08 -2.81
C ASN A 37 -7.44 -1.41 -2.58
N VAL A 38 -6.72 -0.46 -1.99
CA VAL A 38 -5.44 -0.71 -1.34
C VAL A 38 -5.71 -0.98 0.13
N HIS A 39 -5.30 -2.15 0.59
CA HIS A 39 -5.45 -2.62 1.95
C HIS A 39 -4.07 -2.72 2.60
N LEU A 40 -3.90 -2.09 3.76
CA LEU A 40 -2.76 -2.33 4.63
C LEU A 40 -3.14 -3.32 5.71
N GLU A 41 -2.42 -4.43 5.70
CA GLU A 41 -2.53 -5.45 6.72
C GLU A 41 -1.80 -5.00 8.00
N ALA A 42 -2.56 -4.94 9.09
CA ALA A 42 -2.08 -4.56 10.41
C ALA A 42 -0.97 -5.47 10.94
N ASN A 43 -0.01 -4.84 11.63
CA ASN A 43 0.80 -5.50 12.65
C ASN A 43 0.28 -5.06 14.03
N GLN A 44 -0.70 -5.81 14.55
CA GLN A 44 -1.38 -5.50 15.81
C GLN A 44 -0.40 -5.40 16.99
N THR A 45 0.66 -6.21 16.98
CA THR A 45 1.70 -6.22 18.02
C THR A 45 2.48 -4.90 18.08
N LYS A 46 2.46 -4.10 17.00
CA LYS A 46 3.13 -2.80 16.89
C LYS A 46 2.15 -1.63 16.83
N GLY A 47 0.86 -1.86 17.10
CA GLY A 47 -0.17 -0.82 17.11
C GLY A 47 -0.54 -0.27 15.73
N ILE A 48 -0.09 -0.91 14.65
CA ILE A 48 -0.43 -0.52 13.28
C ILE A 48 -1.84 -1.01 12.99
N LYS A 49 -2.77 -0.08 12.77
CA LYS A 49 -4.15 -0.40 12.44
C LYS A 49 -4.29 -0.74 10.96
N THR A 50 -5.21 -1.64 10.65
CA THR A 50 -5.62 -1.95 9.29
C THR A 50 -6.23 -0.69 8.69
N GLN A 51 -5.88 -0.40 7.44
CA GLN A 51 -6.37 0.78 6.72
C GLN A 51 -6.70 0.40 5.28
N ASP A 52 -7.73 1.04 4.74
CA ASP A 52 -8.18 0.84 3.37
C ASP A 52 -8.31 2.18 2.65
N GLU A 53 -8.03 2.17 1.35
CA GLU A 53 -8.23 3.31 0.46
C GLU A 53 -8.73 2.84 -0.90
N MET A 54 -9.77 3.49 -1.41
CA MET A 54 -10.31 3.21 -2.74
C MET A 54 -9.44 3.85 -3.83
N PHE A 55 -9.38 3.21 -4.99
CA PHE A 55 -8.89 3.80 -6.22
C PHE A 55 -9.86 3.53 -7.37
N SER A 56 -9.98 4.48 -8.30
CA SER A 56 -10.90 4.39 -9.44
C SER A 56 -10.16 4.08 -10.74
N TYR A 57 -8.88 4.48 -10.83
CA TYR A 57 -8.00 4.25 -11.97
C TYR A 57 -6.67 3.63 -11.56
N PHE A 58 -5.95 2.99 -12.50
CA PHE A 58 -4.60 2.46 -12.23
C PHE A 58 -3.62 3.55 -11.79
N GLU A 59 -3.74 4.74 -12.36
CA GLU A 59 -2.90 5.89 -12.05
C GLU A 59 -3.11 6.39 -10.60
N ASP A 60 -4.24 6.04 -9.97
CA ASP A 60 -4.52 6.40 -8.58
C ASP A 60 -3.86 5.45 -7.57
N ILE A 61 -3.36 4.29 -8.00
CA ILE A 61 -2.79 3.28 -7.08
C ILE A 61 -1.63 3.86 -6.26
N PRO A 62 -0.64 4.58 -6.83
CA PRO A 62 0.43 5.21 -6.04
C PRO A 62 -0.10 6.17 -4.97
N ARG A 63 -1.13 6.97 -5.31
CA ARG A 63 -1.81 7.86 -4.36
C ARG A 63 -2.47 7.05 -3.25
N ALA A 64 -3.23 6.01 -3.60
CA ALA A 64 -3.93 5.18 -2.63
C ALA A 64 -2.97 4.50 -1.65
N VAL A 65 -1.85 3.94 -2.14
CA VAL A 65 -0.78 3.40 -1.29
C VAL A 65 -0.23 4.44 -0.33
N LYS A 66 0.09 5.65 -0.83
CA LYS A 66 0.61 6.75 0.01
C LYS A 66 -0.37 7.13 1.12
N VAL A 67 -1.66 7.21 0.80
CA VAL A 67 -2.71 7.54 1.78
C VAL A 67 -2.80 6.47 2.86
N VAL A 68 -2.85 5.20 2.49
CA VAL A 68 -2.90 4.09 3.45
C VAL A 68 -1.66 4.06 4.36
N LEU A 69 -0.47 4.30 3.82
CA LEU A 69 0.77 4.40 4.61
C LEU A 69 0.76 5.61 5.55
N SER A 70 0.20 6.76 5.14
CA SER A 70 0.09 7.92 6.02
C SER A 70 -0.90 7.70 7.18
N LYS A 71 -2.03 7.03 6.93
CA LYS A 71 -3.07 6.71 7.92
C LYS A 71 -2.62 5.66 8.95
N SER A 72 -1.54 4.94 8.68
CA SER A 72 -1.03 3.89 9.56
C SER A 72 -0.02 4.37 10.59
N ASN A 73 0.23 5.69 10.66
CA ASN A 73 1.13 6.32 11.62
C ASN A 73 2.50 5.64 11.68
N LEU A 74 3.00 5.17 10.53
CA LEU A 74 4.33 4.58 10.43
C LEU A 74 5.36 5.65 10.71
N VAL A 75 6.02 5.54 11.86
CA VAL A 75 7.14 6.41 12.20
C VAL A 75 8.39 5.79 11.60
N ALA A 76 9.11 6.57 10.77
CA ALA A 76 10.45 6.21 10.38
C ALA A 76 11.33 6.27 11.64
N VAL A 77 11.66 5.11 12.19
CA VAL A 77 12.69 5.03 13.22
C VAL A 77 14.02 5.11 12.47
N GLU A 78 14.83 6.12 12.77
CA GLU A 78 16.22 6.13 12.33
C GLU A 78 16.82 4.80 12.78
N ASP A 79 17.17 3.96 11.80
CA ASP A 79 17.86 2.73 12.09
C ASP A 79 19.18 3.14 12.77
N VAL A 80 19.32 2.79 14.05
CA VAL A 80 20.49 3.15 14.87
C VAL A 80 21.78 2.71 14.16
N ALA A 81 21.71 1.64 13.35
CA ALA A 81 22.81 1.21 12.49
C ALA A 81 23.15 2.21 11.37
N TYR A 82 22.16 2.90 10.81
CA TYR A 82 22.33 3.96 9.82
C TYR A 82 22.95 5.21 10.46
N SER A 83 22.45 5.63 11.62
CA SER A 83 22.99 6.78 12.38
C SER A 83 24.46 6.54 12.75
N MET A 84 24.78 5.36 13.30
CA MET A 84 26.17 4.98 13.63
C MET A 84 27.09 4.91 12.40
N ARG A 85 26.59 4.43 11.24
CA ARG A 85 27.37 4.40 9.99
C ARG A 85 27.59 5.80 9.42
N ALA A 86 26.62 6.70 9.55
CA ALA A 86 26.73 8.09 9.14
C ALA A 86 27.74 8.85 10.02
N GLU A 87 27.71 8.65 11.34
CA GLU A 87 28.71 9.19 12.28
C GLU A 87 30.11 8.69 11.98
N LYS A 88 30.27 7.38 11.74
CA LYS A 88 31.57 6.77 11.41
C LYS A 88 32.17 7.32 10.10
N ARG A 89 31.34 7.80 9.16
CA ARG A 89 31.78 8.48 7.93
C ARG A 89 32.11 9.95 8.15
N ARG A 90 31.48 10.63 9.11
CA ARG A 90 31.78 12.03 9.46
C ARG A 90 33.06 12.17 10.27
N ASN A 91 33.40 11.16 11.06
CA ASN A 91 34.61 11.15 11.89
C ASN A 91 35.85 10.57 11.18
N LYS A 92 35.83 10.53 9.84
CA LYS A 92 36.93 10.04 9.00
C LYS A 92 37.34 11.15 8.04
#